data_AF-A0A2R6C4T3-F1
#
_entry.id   AF-A0A2R6C4T3-F1
#
_cell.length_a   1.000
_cell.length_b   1.000
_cell.length_c   1.000
_cell.angle_alpha   90.00
_cell.angle_beta   90.00
_cell.angle_gamma   90.00
#
_symmetry.space_group_name_H-M   'P 1'
#
loop_
_entity.id
_entity.type
_entity.pdbx_description
1 polymer ?
#
loop_
_entity_poly.entity_id
_entity_poly.type
_entity_poly.pdbx_seq_one_letter_code
_entity_poly.pdbx_strand_id
1 'polypeptide(L)'
;MWFGLSFDYEVLLNSFKSSTLSLFSSIDRFIENELDTLSEHIQFDFKLEALKRLDTPSLTFSATDGSMKVKRLSGLCALMLCSTSVLYELGVGAHTWLEKWPEQFYLKRAFVLPWVEDESESEELGATLMRYFEYYTLGRSLDSARVALKDGSILTDYTLSLKRALSFESSSLIGVETPFGAIDAYDLYVNMFRVLGFFDKESWLAKISEAEEKHGRALCKGVESEIQTLCERFPSKLSLSGDTLVLSEEAMFSNKKIEWLLDSFERRLERSAEHPLIFENRLLSRVDVELLTLFKVEQVFLKSIKKGALLIGVVKDSHSSSFLRTLARTKEIPSILSDKIALSVFSFKARLDKPWCTDVYNPLPYEDFGKTLEQTGFSCATPFVQRFYFQLFPSSEVFACETLGFGANELIKALLFVLAKEASSMPEALGYNYPLFEADKISKHALKEMEALVNSYEVLLLSDTSTSSYVNFLKSYREKRRVYEFGRKNS
;
A
#
# COMPACT_ATOMS: atom_id res chain seq x y z
N MET A 1 -26.59 -5.41 -45.16
CA MET A 1 -25.28 -5.95 -45.57
C MET A 1 -24.43 -6.02 -44.31
N TRP A 2 -24.48 -7.15 -43.60
CA TRP A 2 -23.66 -7.38 -42.39
C TRP A 2 -22.33 -7.93 -42.86
N PHE A 3 -21.23 -7.19 -42.66
CA PHE A 3 -19.90 -7.73 -42.87
C PHE A 3 -19.61 -8.74 -41.76
N GLY A 4 -19.71 -10.03 -42.10
CA GLY A 4 -19.26 -11.12 -41.25
C GLY A 4 -17.74 -11.11 -41.18
N LEU A 5 -17.17 -10.50 -40.15
CA LEU A 5 -15.81 -10.79 -39.72
C LEU A 5 -15.86 -12.17 -39.04
N SER A 6 -15.67 -13.24 -39.81
CA SER A 6 -15.32 -14.54 -39.22
C SER A 6 -13.92 -14.39 -38.65
N PHE A 7 -13.82 -14.09 -37.35
CA PHE A 7 -12.56 -14.20 -36.64
C PHE A 7 -12.10 -15.66 -36.72
N ASP A 8 -11.03 -15.90 -37.47
CA ASP A 8 -10.39 -17.20 -37.52
C ASP A 8 -9.70 -17.46 -36.18
N TYR A 9 -10.45 -18.09 -35.28
CA TYR A 9 -10.03 -18.41 -33.92
C TYR A 9 -8.76 -19.27 -33.92
N GLU A 10 -8.55 -20.11 -34.94
CA GLU A 10 -7.35 -20.93 -35.05
C GLU A 10 -6.12 -20.09 -35.40
N VAL A 11 -6.25 -19.09 -36.28
CA VAL A 11 -5.17 -18.14 -36.59
C VAL A 11 -4.79 -17.34 -35.35
N LEU A 12 -5.77 -16.84 -34.59
CA LEU A 12 -5.51 -16.12 -33.34
C LEU A 12 -4.85 -17.03 -32.30
N LEU A 13 -5.33 -18.26 -32.14
CA LEU A 13 -4.79 -19.22 -31.17
C LEU A 13 -3.35 -19.63 -31.55
N ASN A 14 -3.06 -19.85 -32.82
CA ASN A 14 -1.71 -20.18 -33.30
C ASN A 14 -0.75 -19.00 -33.18
N SER A 15 -1.22 -17.78 -33.47
CA SER A 15 -0.47 -16.54 -33.24
C SER A 15 -0.16 -16.35 -31.75
N PHE A 16 -1.13 -16.58 -30.87
CA PHE A 16 -0.96 -16.52 -29.43
C PHE A 16 0.04 -17.58 -28.94
N LYS A 17 -0.07 -18.84 -29.39
CA LYS A 17 0.89 -19.92 -29.05
C LYS A 17 2.31 -19.58 -29.51
N SER A 18 2.47 -19.12 -30.74
CA SER A 18 3.79 -18.74 -31.29
C SER A 18 4.41 -17.59 -30.51
N SER A 19 3.62 -16.55 -30.21
CA SER A 19 4.06 -15.40 -29.40
C SER A 19 4.45 -15.83 -27.98
N THR A 20 3.66 -16.73 -27.39
CA THR A 20 3.93 -17.28 -26.05
C THR A 20 5.19 -18.14 -26.02
N LEU A 21 5.42 -18.99 -27.02
CA LEU A 21 6.64 -19.80 -27.13
C LEU A 21 7.88 -18.94 -27.38
N SER A 22 7.78 -17.93 -28.25
CA SER A 22 8.85 -16.96 -28.48
C SER A 22 9.22 -16.22 -27.19
N LEU A 23 8.20 -15.80 -26.43
CA LEU A 23 8.36 -15.20 -25.11
C LEU A 23 9.10 -16.13 -24.15
N PHE A 24 8.64 -17.37 -23.97
CA PHE A 24 9.31 -18.34 -23.12
C PHE A 24 10.75 -18.59 -23.54
N SER A 25 11.02 -18.74 -24.84
CA SER A 25 12.39 -18.93 -25.34
C SER A 25 13.32 -17.74 -25.07
N SER A 26 12.77 -16.51 -25.05
CA SER A 26 13.52 -15.30 -24.76
C SER A 26 13.84 -15.18 -23.27
N ILE A 27 12.88 -15.51 -22.41
CA ILE A 27 13.08 -15.60 -20.96
C ILE A 27 14.08 -16.70 -20.64
N ASP A 28 13.93 -17.88 -21.25
CA ASP A 28 14.82 -19.02 -21.03
C ASP A 28 16.27 -18.70 -21.36
N ARG A 29 16.50 -18.06 -22.51
CA ARG A 29 17.84 -17.63 -22.94
C ARG A 29 18.42 -16.57 -22.01
N PHE A 30 17.62 -15.61 -21.57
CA PHE A 30 18.05 -14.60 -20.61
C PHE A 30 18.48 -15.25 -19.29
N ILE A 31 17.66 -16.15 -18.74
CA ILE A 31 17.98 -16.86 -17.49
C ILE A 31 19.20 -17.77 -17.65
N GLU A 32 19.39 -18.41 -18.79
CA GLU A 32 20.59 -19.22 -19.06
C GLU A 32 21.87 -18.37 -19.10
N ASN A 33 21.80 -17.17 -19.67
CA ASN A 33 22.93 -16.24 -19.71
C ASN A 33 23.26 -15.64 -18.33
N GLU A 34 22.24 -15.44 -17.49
CA GLU A 34 22.37 -14.82 -16.18
C GLU A 34 22.42 -15.84 -15.03
N LEU A 35 22.47 -17.14 -15.32
CA LEU A 35 22.30 -18.20 -14.32
C LEU A 35 23.38 -18.16 -13.23
N ASP A 36 24.63 -17.95 -13.62
CA ASP A 36 25.77 -17.85 -12.70
C ASP A 36 25.63 -16.60 -11.83
N THR A 37 25.35 -15.44 -12.44
CA THR A 37 25.09 -14.17 -11.74
C THR A 37 23.96 -14.31 -10.73
N LEU A 38 22.82 -14.88 -11.13
CA LEU A 38 21.67 -15.09 -10.25
C LEU A 38 22.05 -16.02 -9.08
N SER A 39 22.81 -17.08 -9.34
CA SER A 39 23.24 -18.04 -8.32
C SER A 39 24.13 -17.39 -7.25
N GLU A 40 24.97 -16.42 -7.62
CA GLU A 40 25.81 -15.67 -6.67
C GLU A 40 25.00 -14.82 -5.68
N HIS A 41 23.79 -14.40 -6.07
CA HIS A 41 22.91 -13.55 -5.28
C HIS A 41 21.82 -14.32 -4.52
N ILE A 42 21.84 -15.65 -4.57
CA ILE A 42 20.84 -16.51 -3.93
C ILE A 42 21.42 -17.09 -2.63
N GLN A 43 20.69 -16.87 -1.54
CA GLN A 43 21.05 -17.30 -0.20
C GLN A 43 20.07 -18.37 0.29
N PHE A 44 20.60 -19.48 0.80
CA PHE A 44 19.81 -20.63 1.29
C PHE A 44 19.61 -20.66 2.81
N ASP A 45 20.14 -19.67 3.53
CA ASP A 45 20.24 -19.72 4.99
C ASP A 45 19.23 -18.79 5.67
N PHE A 46 18.12 -19.37 6.13
CA PHE A 46 17.18 -18.73 7.05
C PHE A 46 17.64 -19.00 8.48
N LYS A 47 18.62 -18.22 8.96
CA LYS A 47 19.24 -18.40 10.28
C LYS A 47 18.24 -18.16 11.40
N LEU A 48 17.62 -19.22 11.92
CA LEU A 48 16.71 -19.15 13.07
C LEU A 48 17.41 -18.60 14.32
N GLU A 49 18.74 -18.70 14.41
CA GLU A 49 19.57 -18.06 15.43
C GLU A 49 19.40 -16.54 15.46
N ALA A 50 18.98 -15.91 14.36
CA ALA A 50 18.66 -14.49 14.34
C ALA A 50 17.49 -14.15 15.29
N LEU A 51 16.53 -15.07 15.49
CA LEU A 51 15.46 -14.90 16.48
C LEU A 51 16.02 -14.92 17.90
N LYS A 52 17.04 -15.75 18.18
CA LYS A 52 17.69 -15.83 19.51
C LYS A 52 18.45 -14.56 19.89
N ARG A 53 18.70 -13.65 18.94
CA ARG A 53 19.29 -12.32 19.19
C ARG A 53 18.25 -11.30 19.67
N LEU A 54 16.97 -11.66 19.70
CA LEU A 54 15.97 -10.83 20.32
C LEU A 54 16.20 -10.82 21.84
N ASP A 55 16.39 -9.64 22.41
CA ASP A 55 16.50 -9.44 23.86
C ASP A 55 15.16 -9.67 24.60
N THR A 56 14.15 -10.27 23.94
CA THR A 56 12.83 -10.53 24.50
C THR A 56 12.42 -11.99 24.30
N PRO A 57 11.73 -12.60 25.29
CA PRO A 57 11.30 -14.00 25.23
C PRO A 57 10.20 -14.24 24.21
N SER A 58 9.53 -13.18 23.76
CA SER A 58 8.53 -13.23 22.71
C SER A 58 8.53 -11.97 21.86
N LEU A 59 7.89 -12.06 20.70
CA LEU A 59 7.70 -10.97 19.74
C LEU A 59 6.23 -10.89 19.36
N THR A 60 5.61 -9.74 19.61
CA THR A 60 4.25 -9.49 19.14
C THR A 60 4.29 -8.99 17.70
N PHE A 61 3.41 -9.51 16.87
CA PHE A 61 3.29 -9.02 15.51
C PHE A 61 1.83 -8.99 15.03
N SER A 62 1.56 -8.10 14.08
CA SER A 62 0.27 -7.94 13.45
C SER A 62 0.35 -8.24 11.96
N ALA A 63 -0.70 -8.80 11.36
CA ALA A 63 -0.83 -8.92 9.92
C ALA A 63 -2.11 -8.25 9.44
N THR A 64 -1.98 -7.34 8.47
CA THR A 64 -3.09 -6.50 8.01
C THR A 64 -3.35 -6.74 6.53
N ASP A 65 -4.62 -6.92 6.18
CA ASP A 65 -5.10 -7.02 4.82
C ASP A 65 -6.45 -6.29 4.64
N GLY A 66 -6.79 -6.02 3.38
CA GLY A 66 -7.94 -5.27 2.93
C GLY A 66 -8.77 -6.01 1.89
N SER A 67 -10.08 -5.77 1.88
CA SER A 67 -10.98 -6.25 0.84
C SER A 67 -12.02 -5.19 0.52
N MET A 68 -12.20 -4.92 -0.77
CA MET A 68 -13.21 -3.99 -1.24
C MET A 68 -14.16 -4.63 -2.25
N LYS A 69 -15.36 -4.06 -2.35
CA LYS A 69 -16.30 -4.35 -3.42
C LYS A 69 -17.14 -3.14 -3.73
N VAL A 70 -17.25 -2.82 -5.01
CA VAL A 70 -18.20 -1.84 -5.52
C VAL A 70 -19.47 -2.59 -5.91
N LYS A 71 -20.63 -2.10 -5.47
CA LYS A 71 -21.93 -2.65 -5.87
C LYS A 71 -22.83 -1.55 -6.38
N ARG A 72 -23.30 -1.71 -7.62
CA ARG A 72 -24.29 -0.80 -8.20
C ARG A 72 -25.69 -1.07 -7.65
N LEU A 73 -26.34 -0.02 -7.15
CA LEU A 73 -27.68 0.04 -6.60
C LEU A 73 -28.49 1.11 -7.35
N SER A 74 -29.14 0.73 -8.46
CA SER A 74 -30.13 1.56 -9.17
C SER A 74 -29.74 3.04 -9.43
N GLY A 75 -28.49 3.28 -9.84
CA GLY A 75 -27.95 4.63 -10.11
C GLY A 75 -27.02 5.18 -9.04
N LEU A 76 -26.84 4.45 -7.95
CA LEU A 76 -25.83 4.69 -6.91
C LEU A 76 -24.81 3.54 -6.94
N CYS A 77 -23.58 3.78 -6.54
CA CYS A 77 -22.57 2.79 -6.22
C CYS A 77 -22.39 2.73 -4.70
N ALA A 78 -22.45 1.53 -4.12
CA ALA A 78 -22.08 1.30 -2.73
C ALA A 78 -20.64 0.76 -2.69
N LEU A 79 -19.73 1.53 -2.12
CA LEU A 79 -18.36 1.10 -1.84
C LEU A 79 -18.34 0.38 -0.51
N MET A 80 -18.12 -0.93 -0.53
CA MET A 80 -17.94 -1.74 0.66
C MET A 80 -16.45 -1.94 0.88
N LEU A 81 -15.94 -1.50 2.03
CA LEU A 81 -14.52 -1.51 2.35
C LEU A 81 -14.33 -2.23 3.68
N CYS A 82 -13.44 -3.22 3.72
CA CYS A 82 -13.07 -3.91 4.94
C CYS A 82 -11.56 -4.01 5.10
N SER A 83 -11.02 -3.58 6.23
CA SER A 83 -9.64 -3.89 6.61
C SER A 83 -9.63 -4.65 7.92
N THR A 84 -8.77 -5.65 8.01
CA THR A 84 -8.59 -6.48 9.20
C THR A 84 -7.11 -6.55 9.55
N SER A 85 -6.81 -6.40 10.85
CA SER A 85 -5.51 -6.79 11.39
C SER A 85 -5.66 -7.89 12.43
N VAL A 86 -4.86 -8.95 12.30
CA VAL A 86 -4.78 -10.08 13.26
C VAL A 86 -3.49 -9.95 14.07
N LEU A 87 -3.57 -10.21 15.37
CA LEU A 87 -2.44 -10.12 16.31
C LEU A 87 -1.99 -11.49 16.79
N TYR A 88 -0.69 -11.67 16.85
CA TYR A 88 -0.02 -12.90 17.23
C TYR A 88 1.14 -12.62 18.18
N GLU A 89 1.48 -13.63 18.97
CA GLU A 89 2.70 -13.69 19.76
C GLU A 89 3.56 -14.85 19.28
N LEU A 90 4.82 -14.54 18.97
CA LEU A 90 5.85 -15.52 18.65
C LEU A 90 6.73 -15.73 19.87
N GLY A 91 6.65 -16.89 20.51
CA GLY A 91 7.58 -17.27 21.56
C GLY A 91 8.93 -17.70 20.99
N VAL A 92 10.01 -17.14 21.54
CA VAL A 92 11.38 -17.40 21.12
C VAL A 92 12.14 -18.06 22.28
N GLY A 93 12.38 -19.36 22.18
CA GLY A 93 13.03 -20.14 23.24
C GLY A 93 13.62 -21.46 22.73
N ALA A 94 13.67 -22.47 23.60
CA ALA A 94 14.09 -23.83 23.21
C ALA A 94 13.21 -24.43 22.10
N HIS A 95 11.94 -24.02 22.09
CA HIS A 95 10.98 -24.28 21.04
C HIS A 95 10.36 -22.96 20.59
N THR A 96 10.37 -22.71 19.29
CA THR A 96 9.62 -21.61 18.69
C THR A 96 8.16 -22.02 18.61
N TRP A 97 7.26 -21.19 19.12
CA TRP A 97 5.82 -21.40 19.02
C TRP A 97 5.15 -20.13 18.52
N LEU A 98 4.05 -20.30 17.80
CA LEU A 98 3.21 -19.21 17.35
C LEU A 98 1.84 -19.36 17.98
N GLU A 99 1.44 -18.39 18.80
CA GLU A 99 0.11 -18.37 19.41
C GLU A 99 -0.61 -17.11 18.96
N LYS A 100 -1.87 -17.29 18.61
CA LYS A 100 -2.76 -16.17 18.40
C LYS A 100 -3.09 -15.55 19.75
N TRP A 101 -2.95 -14.23 19.89
CA TRP A 101 -3.12 -13.59 21.20
C TRP A 101 -4.51 -13.96 21.78
N PRO A 102 -4.62 -14.51 23.02
CA PRO A 102 -5.84 -15.14 23.55
C PRO A 102 -7.11 -14.29 23.69
N GLU A 103 -7.06 -13.00 23.37
CA GLU A 103 -8.22 -12.12 23.40
C GLU A 103 -8.39 -11.46 22.02
N GLN A 104 -9.64 -11.31 21.62
CA GLN A 104 -10.18 -10.92 20.31
C GLN A 104 -9.69 -9.58 19.72
N PHE A 105 -8.39 -9.31 19.67
CA PHE A 105 -7.82 -8.10 19.06
C PHE A 105 -7.74 -8.26 17.54
N TYR A 106 -8.90 -8.48 16.92
CA TYR A 106 -9.11 -8.23 15.51
C TYR A 106 -9.53 -6.79 15.38
N LEU A 107 -8.71 -5.98 14.73
CA LEU A 107 -9.19 -4.67 14.30
C LEU A 107 -9.90 -4.86 12.97
N LYS A 108 -11.19 -5.21 13.01
CA LYS A 108 -12.08 -5.25 11.84
C LYS A 108 -12.74 -3.90 11.67
N ARG A 109 -12.52 -3.26 10.53
CA ARG A 109 -13.20 -2.02 10.14
C ARG A 109 -13.93 -2.25 8.84
N ALA A 110 -15.18 -1.81 8.78
CA ALA A 110 -16.13 -2.16 7.74
C ALA A 110 -16.99 -0.93 7.44
N PHE A 111 -17.00 -0.48 6.18
CA PHE A 111 -17.71 0.72 5.75
C PHE A 111 -18.52 0.45 4.49
N VAL A 112 -19.70 1.06 4.40
CA VAL A 112 -20.49 1.13 3.18
C VAL A 112 -20.67 2.60 2.84
N LEU A 113 -20.11 3.04 1.71
CA LEU A 113 -20.17 4.44 1.27
C LEU A 113 -21.05 4.55 0.02
N PRO A 114 -22.14 5.31 0.08
CA PRO A 114 -22.93 5.63 -1.11
C PRO A 114 -22.17 6.65 -2.00
N TRP A 115 -22.06 6.37 -3.29
CA TRP A 115 -21.35 7.19 -4.27
C TRP A 115 -22.13 7.27 -5.59
N VAL A 116 -22.06 8.40 -6.30
CA VAL A 116 -22.96 8.68 -7.46
C VAL A 116 -22.24 8.54 -8.81
N GLU A 117 -20.91 8.40 -8.81
CA GLU A 117 -20.14 8.27 -10.06
C GLU A 117 -20.30 6.90 -10.72
N ASP A 118 -19.77 6.78 -11.94
CA ASP A 118 -19.76 5.51 -12.65
C ASP A 118 -18.94 4.43 -11.92
N GLU A 119 -19.09 3.19 -12.37
CA GLU A 119 -18.48 2.03 -11.71
C GLU A 119 -16.95 2.08 -11.73
N SER A 120 -16.34 2.63 -12.79
CA SER A 120 -14.88 2.71 -12.93
C SER A 120 -14.29 3.76 -11.99
N GLU A 121 -14.91 4.94 -11.89
CA GLU A 121 -14.50 5.99 -10.97
C GLU A 121 -14.69 5.54 -9.51
N SER A 122 -15.78 4.81 -9.24
CA SER A 122 -16.08 4.20 -7.94
C SER A 122 -15.05 3.14 -7.54
N GLU A 123 -14.62 2.27 -8.47
CA GLU A 123 -13.57 1.28 -8.23
C GLU A 123 -12.24 1.94 -7.87
N GLU A 124 -11.87 2.99 -8.59
CA GLU A 124 -10.61 3.67 -8.37
C GLU A 124 -10.60 4.46 -7.04
N LEU A 125 -11.68 5.20 -6.74
CA LEU A 125 -11.85 5.87 -5.45
C LEU A 125 -11.83 4.86 -4.32
N GLY A 126 -12.57 3.76 -4.47
CA GLY A 126 -12.63 2.72 -3.46
C GLY A 126 -11.29 2.02 -3.26
N ALA A 127 -10.46 1.85 -4.30
CA ALA A 127 -9.11 1.30 -4.18
C ALA A 127 -8.18 2.22 -3.38
N THR A 128 -8.27 3.54 -3.60
CA THR A 128 -7.53 4.53 -2.81
C THR A 128 -8.02 4.55 -1.36
N LEU A 129 -9.33 4.53 -1.12
CA LEU A 129 -9.87 4.43 0.23
C LEU A 129 -9.46 3.11 0.92
N MET A 130 -9.44 1.99 0.20
CA MET A 130 -8.99 0.71 0.75
C MET A 130 -7.54 0.81 1.23
N ARG A 131 -6.64 1.41 0.43
CA ARG A 131 -5.27 1.70 0.87
C ARG A 131 -5.26 2.57 2.14
N TYR A 132 -6.05 3.65 2.20
CA TYR A 132 -6.18 4.45 3.43
C TYR A 132 -6.58 3.57 4.63
N PHE A 133 -7.60 2.72 4.47
CA PHE A 133 -8.11 1.86 5.55
C PHE A 133 -7.11 0.79 6.00
N GLU A 134 -6.33 0.22 5.07
CA GLU A 134 -5.25 -0.70 5.42
C GLU A 134 -4.20 -0.02 6.29
N TYR A 135 -3.69 1.15 5.88
CA TYR A 135 -2.71 1.89 6.68
C TYR A 135 -3.30 2.43 7.98
N TYR A 136 -4.59 2.78 7.99
CA TYR A 136 -5.26 3.15 9.23
C TYR A 136 -5.29 1.98 10.23
N THR A 137 -5.70 0.80 9.77
CA THR A 137 -5.74 -0.42 10.59
C THR A 137 -4.35 -0.85 11.04
N LEU A 138 -3.37 -0.80 10.14
CA LEU A 138 -1.95 -1.08 10.40
C LEU A 138 -1.33 -0.10 11.41
N GLY A 139 -1.65 1.19 11.28
CA GLY A 139 -1.21 2.22 12.22
C GLY A 139 -1.72 1.97 13.63
N ARG A 140 -2.95 1.48 13.77
CA ARG A 140 -3.53 1.08 15.07
C ARG A 140 -2.90 -0.22 15.60
N SER A 141 -2.63 -1.21 14.74
CA SER A 141 -2.03 -2.48 15.18
C SER A 141 -0.60 -2.31 15.71
N LEU A 142 0.14 -1.31 15.20
CA LEU A 142 1.43 -0.87 15.74
C LEU A 142 1.36 -0.32 17.18
N ASP A 143 0.18 -0.18 17.78
CA ASP A 143 0.05 0.08 19.23
C ASP A 143 0.35 -1.14 20.10
N SER A 144 0.16 -2.35 19.57
CA SER A 144 0.34 -3.60 20.29
C SER A 144 1.42 -4.51 19.67
N ALA A 145 1.82 -4.24 18.43
CA ALA A 145 2.75 -5.07 17.66
C ALA A 145 4.14 -4.45 17.53
N ARG A 146 5.19 -5.28 17.68
CA ARG A 146 6.60 -4.92 17.38
C ARG A 146 6.98 -5.23 15.94
N VAL A 147 6.23 -6.08 15.25
CA VAL A 147 6.35 -6.32 13.81
C VAL A 147 4.99 -6.20 13.16
N ALA A 148 4.90 -5.52 12.03
CA ALA A 148 3.66 -5.34 11.31
C ALA A 148 3.83 -5.79 9.86
N LEU A 149 3.07 -6.82 9.47
CA LEU A 149 2.98 -7.34 8.13
C LEU A 149 1.84 -6.65 7.39
N LYS A 150 2.10 -6.20 6.17
CA LYS A 150 1.11 -5.69 5.22
C LYS A 150 1.07 -6.62 4.01
N ASP A 151 -0.12 -6.97 3.54
CA ASP A 151 -0.27 -7.55 2.20
C ASP A 151 -0.08 -6.46 1.13
N GLY A 152 0.89 -6.66 0.24
CA GLY A 152 1.25 -5.72 -0.82
C GLY A 152 2.48 -4.85 -0.55
N SER A 153 2.79 -4.03 -1.55
CA SER A 153 4.01 -3.21 -1.62
C SER A 153 3.81 -1.87 -0.92
N ILE A 154 4.57 -1.65 0.16
CA ILE A 154 4.61 -0.37 0.87
C ILE A 154 5.20 0.75 0.01
N LEU A 155 6.16 0.41 -0.86
CA LEU A 155 6.78 1.38 -1.76
C LEU A 155 5.85 1.79 -2.90
N THR A 156 5.13 0.83 -3.49
CA THR A 156 4.15 1.11 -4.55
C THR A 156 3.03 1.98 -4.00
N ASP A 157 2.50 1.65 -2.82
CA ASP A 157 1.44 2.45 -2.19
C ASP A 157 1.88 3.89 -1.95
N TYR A 158 3.08 4.09 -1.38
CA TYR A 158 3.65 5.42 -1.14
C TYR A 158 3.86 6.18 -2.45
N THR A 159 4.52 5.56 -3.43
CA THR A 159 4.84 6.18 -4.72
C THR A 159 3.58 6.57 -5.51
N LEU A 160 2.58 5.68 -5.55
CA LEU A 160 1.34 5.92 -6.27
C LEU A 160 0.56 7.08 -5.64
N SER A 161 0.43 7.10 -4.32
CA SER A 161 -0.26 8.19 -3.63
C SER A 161 0.52 9.49 -3.72
N LEU A 162 1.85 9.48 -3.63
CA LEU A 162 2.68 10.66 -3.84
C LEU A 162 2.48 11.25 -5.24
N LYS A 163 2.62 10.42 -6.28
CA LYS A 163 2.45 10.83 -7.69
C LYS A 163 1.08 11.45 -7.94
N ARG A 164 0.02 10.88 -7.37
CA ARG A 164 -1.35 11.39 -7.52
C ARG A 164 -1.63 12.62 -6.66
N ALA A 165 -0.93 12.77 -5.55
CA ALA A 165 -1.01 13.95 -4.68
C ALA A 165 -0.23 15.16 -5.22
N LEU A 166 0.60 15.02 -6.26
CA LEU A 166 1.37 16.14 -6.82
C LEU A 166 0.50 17.30 -7.34
N SER A 167 -0.78 17.06 -7.64
CA SER A 167 -1.75 18.11 -7.96
C SER A 167 -2.42 18.71 -6.72
N PHE A 168 -1.75 18.73 -5.56
CA PHE A 168 -2.32 19.18 -4.28
C PHE A 168 -2.81 20.64 -4.28
N GLU A 169 -2.35 21.49 -5.20
CA GLU A 169 -2.75 22.89 -5.28
C GLU A 169 -4.24 23.07 -5.60
N SER A 170 -4.89 22.04 -6.18
CA SER A 170 -6.34 21.99 -6.41
C SER A 170 -7.12 21.33 -5.26
N SER A 171 -6.45 20.94 -4.19
CA SER A 171 -7.04 20.24 -3.04
C SER A 171 -8.09 21.11 -2.33
N SER A 172 -9.23 20.51 -2.01
CA SER A 172 -10.27 21.17 -1.20
C SER A 172 -9.92 21.25 0.29
N LEU A 173 -8.84 20.56 0.69
CA LEU A 173 -8.27 20.63 2.04
C LEU A 173 -7.63 21.99 2.33
N ILE A 174 -7.25 22.75 1.29
CA ILE A 174 -6.76 24.12 1.46
C ILE A 174 -7.91 24.99 2.01
N GLY A 175 -7.62 25.71 3.09
CA GLY A 175 -8.57 26.51 3.84
C GLY A 175 -9.48 25.72 4.78
N VAL A 176 -9.18 24.45 5.07
CA VAL A 176 -9.78 23.73 6.21
C VAL A 176 -9.25 24.33 7.50
N GLU A 177 -10.15 24.69 8.41
CA GLU A 177 -9.79 25.35 9.67
C GLU A 177 -9.34 24.32 10.70
N THR A 178 -8.21 24.59 11.37
CA THR A 178 -7.71 23.75 12.46
C THR A 178 -7.48 24.60 13.71
N PRO A 179 -7.30 23.98 14.90
CA PRO A 179 -6.88 24.71 16.10
C PRO A 179 -5.54 25.46 15.96
N PHE A 180 -4.77 25.16 14.91
CA PHE A 180 -3.46 25.77 14.62
C PHE A 180 -3.49 26.70 13.39
N GLY A 181 -4.69 27.09 12.94
CA GLY A 181 -4.91 27.90 11.74
C GLY A 181 -5.33 27.08 10.52
N ALA A 182 -5.71 27.76 9.45
CA ALA A 182 -6.16 27.14 8.21
C ALA A 182 -5.03 26.36 7.52
N ILE A 183 -5.34 25.20 6.93
CA ILE A 183 -4.41 24.44 6.09
C ILE A 183 -4.14 25.21 4.79
N ASP A 184 -2.89 25.31 4.37
CA ASP A 184 -2.55 25.88 3.07
C ASP A 184 -1.65 24.98 2.20
N ALA A 185 -1.23 25.52 1.06
CA ALA A 185 -0.38 24.80 0.10
C ALA A 185 1.01 24.44 0.67
N TYR A 186 1.57 25.26 1.56
CA TYR A 186 2.83 24.94 2.24
C TYR A 186 2.63 23.73 3.15
N ASP A 187 1.52 23.71 3.89
CA ASP A 187 1.20 22.60 4.79
C ASP A 187 1.08 21.27 4.07
N LEU A 188 0.35 21.24 2.96
CA LEU A 188 0.25 20.02 2.16
C LEU A 188 1.62 19.63 1.58
N TYR A 189 2.33 20.56 0.95
CA TYR A 189 3.57 20.29 0.25
C TYR A 189 4.67 19.71 1.15
N VAL A 190 4.96 20.33 2.31
CA VAL A 190 6.02 19.85 3.20
C VAL A 190 5.67 18.48 3.80
N ASN A 191 4.40 18.25 4.12
CA ASN A 191 3.95 16.99 4.71
C ASN A 191 3.82 15.84 3.69
N MET A 192 3.87 16.10 2.39
CA MET A 192 3.90 15.04 1.37
C MET A 192 5.22 14.28 1.31
N PHE A 193 6.29 14.83 1.87
CA PHE A 193 7.63 14.27 1.82
C PHE A 193 8.23 14.03 3.21
N ARG A 194 7.49 14.33 4.28
CA ARG A 194 8.05 14.47 5.63
C ARG A 194 8.80 13.21 6.08
N VAL A 195 8.31 12.04 5.70
CA VAL A 195 8.99 10.77 6.01
C VAL A 195 10.42 10.70 5.44
N LEU A 196 10.69 11.30 4.27
CA LEU A 196 12.00 11.30 3.64
C LEU A 196 13.03 12.10 4.46
N GLY A 197 12.60 13.18 5.10
CA GLY A 197 13.44 13.96 6.03
C GLY A 197 13.91 13.16 7.25
N PHE A 198 13.22 12.07 7.61
CA PHE A 198 13.68 11.19 8.67
C PHE A 198 14.90 10.34 8.25
N PHE A 199 14.93 9.90 6.99
CA PHE A 199 15.98 9.03 6.46
C PHE A 199 17.22 9.80 5.99
N ASP A 200 17.06 11.08 5.66
CA ASP A 200 18.15 11.98 5.30
C ASP A 200 18.17 13.20 6.23
N LYS A 201 18.99 13.13 7.29
CA LYS A 201 19.14 14.19 8.30
C LYS A 201 19.78 15.47 7.77
N GLU A 202 20.42 15.40 6.60
CA GLU A 202 21.00 16.57 5.96
C GLU A 202 20.03 17.22 4.96
N SER A 203 18.95 16.54 4.58
CA SER A 203 17.92 17.10 3.70
C SER A 203 17.27 18.37 4.24
N TRP A 204 16.75 19.21 3.34
CA TRP A 204 16.00 20.40 3.71
C TRP A 204 14.76 20.09 4.56
N LEU A 205 14.13 18.92 4.38
CA LEU A 205 12.99 18.47 5.20
C LEU A 205 13.39 18.20 6.64
N ALA A 206 14.57 17.62 6.85
CA ALA A 206 15.13 17.45 8.19
C ALA A 206 15.38 18.82 8.83
N LYS A 207 15.86 19.81 8.06
CA LYS A 207 16.06 21.18 8.56
C LYS A 207 14.75 21.89 8.88
N ILE A 208 13.68 21.68 8.10
CA ILE A 208 12.34 22.19 8.43
C ILE A 208 11.84 21.54 9.72
N SER A 209 11.95 20.22 9.85
CA SER A 209 11.52 19.51 11.07
C SER A 209 12.31 19.98 12.29
N GLU A 210 13.62 20.16 12.14
CA GLU A 210 14.48 20.76 13.18
C GLU A 210 14.03 22.17 13.55
N ALA A 211 13.67 23.00 12.57
CA ALA A 211 13.20 24.36 12.82
C ALA A 211 11.83 24.37 13.53
N GLU A 212 10.89 23.49 13.16
CA GLU A 212 9.62 23.32 13.87
C GLU A 212 9.84 22.97 15.35
N GLU A 213 10.83 22.12 15.65
CA GLU A 213 11.21 21.73 17.01
C GLU A 213 11.98 22.82 17.78
N LYS A 214 12.81 23.61 17.09
CA LYS A 214 13.70 24.64 17.68
C LYS A 214 13.16 26.06 17.56
N HIS A 215 11.87 26.24 17.83
CA HIS A 215 11.23 27.56 17.87
C HIS A 215 11.37 28.37 16.55
N GLY A 216 11.25 27.68 15.42
CA GLY A 216 11.21 28.26 14.08
C GLY A 216 12.58 28.53 13.46
N ARG A 217 13.68 27.95 13.98
CA ARG A 217 15.03 28.18 13.43
C ARG A 217 15.87 26.91 13.31
N ALA A 218 16.55 26.74 12.18
CA ALA A 218 17.53 25.66 11.98
C ALA A 218 18.71 26.13 11.11
N LEU A 219 19.86 25.49 11.28
CA LEU A 219 21.03 25.70 10.43
C LEU A 219 20.90 24.85 9.16
N CYS A 220 21.17 25.46 8.01
CA CYS A 220 20.84 24.91 6.69
C CYS A 220 22.07 24.59 5.85
N LYS A 221 23.20 24.40 6.51
CA LYS A 221 24.48 24.20 5.83
C LYS A 221 24.41 22.99 4.90
N GLY A 222 24.69 23.19 3.62
CA GLY A 222 24.71 22.14 2.59
C GLY A 222 23.38 21.88 1.86
N VAL A 223 22.31 22.60 2.20
CA VAL A 223 20.99 22.53 1.51
C VAL A 223 20.38 23.92 1.28
N GLU A 224 21.24 24.94 1.21
CA GLU A 224 20.85 26.34 1.10
C GLU A 224 20.08 26.60 -0.20
N SER A 225 20.47 25.97 -1.31
CA SER A 225 19.81 26.13 -2.62
C SER A 225 18.37 25.62 -2.64
N GLU A 226 18.13 24.46 -2.03
CA GLU A 226 16.83 23.82 -1.94
C GLU A 226 15.91 24.64 -1.04
N ILE A 227 16.45 25.10 0.10
CA ILE A 227 15.70 25.96 1.01
C ILE A 227 15.42 27.34 0.40
N GLN A 228 16.35 27.91 -0.37
CA GLN A 228 16.13 29.15 -1.10
C GLN A 228 14.99 29.00 -2.11
N THR A 229 14.95 27.89 -2.85
CA THR A 229 13.85 27.57 -3.78
C THR A 229 12.51 27.49 -3.05
N LEU A 230 12.49 26.90 -1.86
CA LEU A 230 11.28 26.84 -1.02
C LEU A 230 10.87 28.21 -0.47
N CYS A 231 11.83 29.05 -0.08
CA CYS A 231 11.55 30.43 0.33
C CYS A 231 10.95 31.24 -0.81
N GLU A 232 11.41 31.04 -2.05
CA GLU A 232 10.84 31.68 -3.23
C GLU A 232 9.42 31.19 -3.52
N ARG A 233 9.15 29.90 -3.30
CA ARG A 233 7.80 29.32 -3.47
C ARG A 233 6.84 29.75 -2.36
N PHE A 234 7.30 29.86 -1.12
CA PHE A 234 6.49 30.15 0.07
C PHE A 234 7.08 31.31 0.92
N PRO A 235 7.18 32.52 0.37
CA PRO A 235 7.91 33.64 1.00
C PRO A 235 7.26 34.17 2.29
N SER A 236 5.98 33.88 2.52
CA SER A 236 5.28 34.22 3.77
C SER A 236 5.51 33.19 4.89
N LYS A 237 6.06 32.02 4.56
CA LYS A 237 6.22 30.88 5.49
C LYS A 237 7.66 30.65 5.88
N LEU A 238 8.58 30.90 4.96
CA LEU A 238 9.99 30.60 5.09
C LEU A 238 10.80 31.83 4.72
N SER A 239 11.89 32.04 5.43
CA SER A 239 12.92 32.99 5.03
C SER A 239 14.30 32.45 5.40
N LEU A 240 15.31 32.90 4.66
CA LEU A 240 16.70 32.52 4.90
C LEU A 240 17.49 33.76 5.37
N SER A 241 18.16 33.65 6.52
CA SER A 241 19.02 34.70 7.08
C SER A 241 20.44 34.16 7.22
N GLY A 242 21.27 34.38 6.19
CA GLY A 242 22.56 33.68 6.08
C GLY A 242 22.32 32.18 5.91
N ASP A 243 22.94 31.37 6.77
CA ASP A 243 22.78 29.90 6.76
C ASP A 243 21.66 29.41 7.70
N THR A 244 20.79 30.32 8.15
CA THR A 244 19.72 30.00 9.10
C THR A 244 18.36 30.08 8.42
N LEU A 245 17.65 28.95 8.34
CA LEU A 245 16.23 28.92 8.02
C LEU A 245 15.43 29.49 9.17
N VAL A 246 14.47 30.35 8.84
CA VAL A 246 13.50 30.90 9.77
C VAL A 246 12.09 30.59 9.26
N LEU A 247 11.32 29.88 10.07
CA LEU A 247 9.90 29.60 9.84
C LEU A 247 9.04 30.73 10.41
N SER A 248 7.92 31.04 9.75
CA SER A 248 6.86 31.85 10.36
C SER A 248 6.18 31.05 11.48
N GLU A 249 5.52 31.75 12.41
CA GLU A 249 4.78 31.10 13.51
C GLU A 249 3.77 30.09 12.98
N GLU A 250 3.07 30.43 11.90
CA GLU A 250 2.08 29.55 11.29
C GLU A 250 2.72 28.30 10.66
N ALA A 251 3.85 28.47 9.98
CA ALA A 251 4.58 27.37 9.34
C ALA A 251 5.12 26.35 10.36
N MET A 252 5.40 26.78 11.60
CA MET A 252 5.84 25.88 12.68
C MET A 252 4.79 24.84 13.10
N PHE A 253 3.51 25.09 12.81
CA PHE A 253 2.43 24.17 13.17
C PHE A 253 2.01 23.22 12.05
N SER A 254 2.73 23.22 10.93
CA SER A 254 2.35 22.49 9.73
C SER A 254 2.04 21.01 9.98
N ASN A 255 2.94 20.29 10.66
CA ASN A 255 2.70 18.88 11.01
C ASN A 255 1.43 18.69 11.87
N LYS A 256 1.23 19.57 12.85
CA LYS A 256 0.10 19.49 13.79
C LYS A 256 -1.23 19.71 13.09
N LYS A 257 -1.27 20.55 12.05
CA LYS A 257 -2.46 20.73 11.20
C LYS A 257 -2.81 19.43 10.46
N ILE A 258 -1.81 18.75 9.88
CA ILE A 258 -2.03 17.47 9.17
C ILE A 258 -2.39 16.33 10.13
N GLU A 259 -1.77 16.26 11.31
CA GLU A 259 -2.14 15.29 12.35
C GLU A 259 -3.59 15.50 12.80
N TRP A 260 -4.00 16.75 13.02
CA TRP A 260 -5.38 17.09 13.35
C TRP A 260 -6.36 16.73 12.23
N LEU A 261 -5.99 16.98 10.97
CA LEU A 261 -6.80 16.62 9.80
C LEU A 261 -7.05 15.12 9.74
N LEU A 262 -5.99 14.31 9.87
CA LEU A 262 -6.09 12.85 9.88
C LEU A 262 -6.97 12.35 11.03
N ASP A 263 -6.73 12.81 12.26
CA ASP A 263 -7.53 12.42 13.42
C ASP A 263 -9.01 12.82 13.26
N SER A 264 -9.28 13.99 12.69
CA SER A 264 -10.65 14.45 12.43
C SER A 264 -11.35 13.62 11.35
N PHE A 265 -10.63 13.25 10.28
CA PHE A 265 -11.16 12.36 9.25
C PHE A 265 -11.43 10.94 9.80
N GLU A 266 -10.53 10.41 10.62
CA GLU A 266 -10.72 9.11 11.29
C GLU A 266 -11.90 9.10 12.27
N ARG A 267 -12.04 10.16 13.08
CA ARG A 267 -13.21 10.31 13.96
C ARG A 267 -14.51 10.35 13.17
N ARG A 268 -14.51 10.97 11.98
CA ARG A 268 -15.67 10.96 11.08
C ARG A 268 -15.96 9.56 10.56
N LEU A 269 -14.93 8.82 10.14
CA LEU A 269 -15.06 7.43 9.73
C LEU A 269 -15.67 6.57 10.85
N GLU A 270 -15.19 6.70 12.08
CA GLU A 270 -15.65 5.84 13.18
C GLU A 270 -17.02 6.19 13.75
N ARG A 271 -17.43 7.47 13.74
CA ARG A 271 -18.52 7.96 14.61
C ARG A 271 -19.51 8.93 13.97
N SER A 272 -19.33 9.31 12.72
CA SER A 272 -20.19 10.34 12.12
C SER A 272 -21.49 9.76 11.55
N ALA A 273 -22.58 10.50 11.76
CA ALA A 273 -23.82 10.32 10.99
C ALA A 273 -23.72 10.99 9.59
N GLU A 274 -22.74 11.88 9.39
CA GLU A 274 -22.47 12.52 8.11
C GLU A 274 -21.66 11.62 7.19
N HIS A 275 -21.79 11.83 5.88
CA HIS A 275 -20.98 11.13 4.90
C HIS A 275 -19.48 11.40 5.13
N PRO A 276 -18.61 10.40 5.24
CA PRO A 276 -17.22 10.61 5.65
C PRO A 276 -16.38 11.36 4.62
N LEU A 277 -16.77 11.32 3.34
CA LEU A 277 -16.16 12.16 2.30
C LEU A 277 -16.70 13.60 2.26
N ILE A 278 -17.63 13.96 3.15
CA ILE A 278 -18.00 15.36 3.37
C ILE A 278 -17.26 15.84 4.61
N PHE A 279 -16.29 16.74 4.39
CA PHE A 279 -15.46 17.32 5.42
C PHE A 279 -15.70 18.83 5.49
N GLU A 280 -16.18 19.33 6.63
CA GLU A 280 -16.52 20.76 6.81
C GLU A 280 -17.43 21.33 5.70
N ASN A 281 -18.47 20.59 5.33
CA ASN A 281 -19.39 20.92 4.22
C ASN A 281 -18.76 20.94 2.82
N ARG A 282 -17.56 20.37 2.66
CA ARG A 282 -16.89 20.21 1.37
C ARG A 282 -16.85 18.73 1.01
N LEU A 283 -17.15 18.42 -0.25
CA LEU A 283 -16.93 17.07 -0.77
C LEU A 283 -15.43 16.90 -1.05
N LEU A 284 -14.82 15.90 -0.41
CA LEU A 284 -13.44 15.53 -0.68
C LEU A 284 -13.31 15.03 -2.12
N SER A 285 -12.46 15.70 -2.88
CA SER A 285 -12.04 15.27 -4.20
C SER A 285 -11.15 14.05 -4.10
N ARG A 286 -10.90 13.41 -5.24
CA ARG A 286 -9.95 12.31 -5.33
C ARG A 286 -8.53 12.70 -4.91
N VAL A 287 -8.08 13.91 -5.24
CA VAL A 287 -6.78 14.44 -4.81
C VAL A 287 -6.71 14.51 -3.29
N ASP A 288 -7.80 14.92 -2.64
CA ASP A 288 -7.88 14.99 -1.18
C ASP A 288 -7.75 13.61 -0.54
N VAL A 289 -8.41 12.60 -1.10
CA VAL A 289 -8.31 11.22 -0.60
C VAL A 289 -6.91 10.64 -0.81
N GLU A 290 -6.25 10.94 -1.94
CA GLU A 290 -4.85 10.53 -2.15
C GLU A 290 -3.89 11.23 -1.19
N LEU A 291 -4.09 12.52 -0.88
CA LEU A 291 -3.33 13.25 0.14
C LEU A 291 -3.53 12.63 1.53
N LEU A 292 -4.77 12.38 1.94
CA LEU A 292 -5.07 11.72 3.21
C LEU A 292 -4.42 10.32 3.28
N THR A 293 -4.44 9.58 2.18
CA THR A 293 -3.79 8.26 2.07
C THR A 293 -2.27 8.37 2.21
N LEU A 294 -1.64 9.31 1.50
CA LEU A 294 -0.21 9.58 1.60
C LEU A 294 0.19 9.95 3.03
N PHE A 295 -0.50 10.91 3.65
CA PHE A 295 -0.21 11.33 5.02
C PHE A 295 -0.42 10.18 6.01
N LYS A 296 -1.40 9.30 5.76
CA LYS A 296 -1.60 8.09 6.58
C LYS A 296 -0.44 7.11 6.45
N VAL A 297 0.04 6.86 5.23
CA VAL A 297 1.22 6.02 4.96
C VAL A 297 2.44 6.58 5.69
N GLU A 298 2.71 7.89 5.55
CA GLU A 298 3.82 8.55 6.22
C GLU A 298 3.72 8.46 7.75
N GLN A 299 2.52 8.67 8.31
CA GLN A 299 2.30 8.55 9.75
C GLN A 299 2.61 7.13 10.24
N VAL A 300 2.22 6.09 9.49
CA VAL A 300 2.54 4.68 9.83
C VAL A 300 4.04 4.44 9.77
N PHE A 301 4.72 4.95 8.73
CA PHE A 301 6.16 4.83 8.60
C PHE A 301 6.87 5.49 9.78
N LEU A 302 6.58 6.76 10.06
CA LEU A 302 7.14 7.49 11.21
C LEU A 302 6.82 6.82 12.54
N LYS A 303 5.61 6.29 12.73
CA LYS A 303 5.22 5.56 13.95
C LYS A 303 6.03 4.28 14.13
N SER A 304 6.20 3.49 13.06
CA SER A 304 6.99 2.26 13.11
C SER A 304 8.44 2.54 13.51
N ILE A 305 9.05 3.55 12.89
CA ILE A 305 10.41 4.00 13.16
C ILE A 305 10.56 4.48 14.60
N LYS A 306 9.69 5.39 15.06
CA LYS A 306 9.73 5.95 16.43
C LYS A 306 9.60 4.86 17.50
N LYS A 307 8.83 3.80 17.21
CA LYS A 307 8.65 2.66 18.12
C LYS A 307 9.75 1.59 17.99
N GLY A 308 10.62 1.69 16.98
CA GLY A 308 11.53 0.60 16.62
C GLY A 308 10.77 -0.67 16.21
N ALA A 309 9.56 -0.54 15.66
CA ALA A 309 8.77 -1.63 15.14
C ALA A 309 9.15 -1.93 13.68
N LEU A 310 9.22 -3.22 13.31
CA LEU A 310 9.51 -3.62 11.94
C LEU A 310 8.24 -3.54 11.10
N LEU A 311 8.25 -2.71 10.07
CA LEU A 311 7.22 -2.72 9.04
C LEU A 311 7.69 -3.56 7.85
N ILE A 312 6.88 -4.55 7.47
CA ILE A 312 7.19 -5.51 6.40
C ILE A 312 6.00 -5.57 5.43
N GLY A 313 6.23 -5.22 4.16
CA GLY A 313 5.31 -5.50 3.07
C GLY A 313 5.65 -6.83 2.42
N VAL A 314 4.68 -7.73 2.27
CA VAL A 314 4.84 -8.99 1.54
C VAL A 314 4.07 -8.86 0.22
N VAL A 315 4.80 -8.89 -0.89
CA VAL A 315 4.25 -8.64 -2.22
C VAL A 315 4.11 -9.96 -2.95
N LYS A 316 2.86 -10.40 -3.15
CA LYS A 316 2.56 -11.55 -3.98
C LYS A 316 2.84 -11.24 -5.45
N ASP A 317 2.23 -10.19 -5.99
CA ASP A 317 2.35 -9.86 -7.42
C ASP A 317 3.18 -8.61 -7.61
N SER A 318 4.32 -8.77 -8.30
CA SER A 318 5.25 -7.70 -8.61
C SER A 318 5.56 -7.69 -10.09
N HIS A 319 5.36 -6.52 -10.71
CA HIS A 319 5.79 -6.23 -12.08
C HIS A 319 7.17 -5.55 -12.12
N SER A 320 7.84 -5.42 -10.97
CA SER A 320 9.16 -4.79 -10.90
C SER A 320 10.19 -5.64 -11.67
N SER A 321 11.12 -4.94 -12.33
CA SER A 321 12.34 -5.51 -12.94
C SER A 321 13.60 -4.92 -12.28
N SER A 322 13.44 -4.34 -11.09
CA SER A 322 14.46 -3.55 -10.41
C SER A 322 15.62 -4.42 -9.92
N PHE A 323 15.35 -5.64 -9.48
CA PHE A 323 16.39 -6.58 -9.08
C PHE A 323 17.24 -6.98 -10.28
N LEU A 324 16.60 -7.42 -11.37
CA LEU A 324 17.31 -7.74 -12.61
C LEU A 324 18.09 -6.54 -13.15
N ARG A 325 17.55 -5.31 -13.07
CA ARG A 325 18.28 -4.09 -13.47
C ARG A 325 19.50 -3.83 -12.60
N THR A 326 19.42 -4.17 -11.32
CA THR A 326 20.54 -4.07 -10.38
C THR A 326 21.62 -5.07 -10.75
N LEU A 327 21.23 -6.30 -11.11
CA LEU A 327 22.15 -7.38 -11.45
C LEU A 327 22.79 -7.22 -12.83
N ALA A 328 21.95 -7.05 -13.85
CA ALA A 328 22.33 -7.33 -15.22
C ALA A 328 23.41 -6.38 -15.73
N ARG A 329 23.58 -5.17 -15.15
CA ARG A 329 24.44 -4.07 -15.66
C ARG A 329 24.27 -3.72 -17.15
N THR A 330 23.43 -4.48 -17.87
CA THR A 330 23.08 -4.39 -19.28
C THR A 330 21.77 -3.61 -19.40
N LYS A 331 21.61 -2.94 -20.55
CA LYS A 331 20.49 -2.01 -20.77
C LYS A 331 19.19 -2.69 -21.24
N GLU A 332 19.22 -3.96 -21.60
CA GLU A 332 18.10 -4.64 -22.25
C GLU A 332 17.60 -5.84 -21.44
N ILE A 333 16.72 -5.55 -20.47
CA ILE A 333 15.85 -6.56 -19.87
C ILE A 333 14.56 -6.60 -20.69
N PRO A 334 14.08 -7.78 -21.11
CA PRO A 334 12.81 -7.89 -21.81
C PRO A 334 11.70 -7.19 -21.01
N SER A 335 10.93 -6.31 -21.65
CA SER A 335 9.93 -5.45 -20.98
C SER A 335 8.86 -6.22 -20.19
N ILE A 336 8.64 -7.48 -20.56
CA ILE A 336 7.68 -8.41 -19.98
C ILE A 336 8.25 -9.25 -18.82
N LEU A 337 9.57 -9.27 -18.64
CA LEU A 337 10.22 -10.07 -17.62
C LEU A 337 10.28 -9.29 -16.30
N SER A 338 9.40 -9.65 -15.36
CA SER A 338 9.51 -9.20 -13.98
C SER A 338 10.49 -10.05 -13.19
N ASP A 339 11.02 -9.48 -12.11
CA ASP A 339 11.92 -10.15 -11.16
C ASP A 339 11.28 -11.45 -10.62
N LYS A 340 9.98 -11.41 -10.28
CA LYS A 340 9.21 -12.59 -9.82
C LYS A 340 9.22 -13.71 -10.85
N ILE A 341 8.94 -13.39 -12.13
CA ILE A 341 8.88 -14.39 -13.21
C ILE A 341 10.28 -14.97 -13.44
N ALA A 342 11.30 -14.12 -13.53
CA ALA A 342 12.68 -14.54 -13.74
C ALA A 342 13.15 -15.48 -12.63
N LEU A 343 12.93 -15.10 -11.37
CA LEU A 343 13.33 -15.90 -10.21
C LEU A 343 12.53 -17.19 -10.08
N SER A 344 11.25 -17.21 -10.49
CA SER A 344 10.45 -18.44 -10.52
C SER A 344 10.98 -19.44 -11.55
N VAL A 345 11.33 -18.96 -12.75
CA VAL A 345 11.94 -19.79 -13.81
C VAL A 345 13.33 -20.25 -13.39
N PHE A 346 14.14 -19.37 -12.81
CA PHE A 346 15.45 -19.69 -12.27
C PHE A 346 15.36 -20.79 -11.20
N SER A 347 14.50 -20.63 -10.20
CA SER A 347 14.32 -21.63 -9.13
C SER A 347 13.97 -23.01 -9.69
N PHE A 348 13.06 -23.06 -10.66
CA PHE A 348 12.69 -24.29 -11.35
C PHE A 348 13.87 -24.92 -12.13
N LYS A 349 14.59 -24.12 -12.93
CA LYS A 349 15.72 -24.61 -13.74
C LYS A 349 16.90 -25.07 -12.89
N ALA A 350 17.25 -24.29 -11.86
CA ALA A 350 18.31 -24.61 -10.90
C ALA A 350 17.92 -25.74 -9.93
N ARG A 351 16.65 -26.20 -9.97
CA ARG A 351 16.10 -27.25 -9.11
C ARG A 351 16.33 -26.95 -7.64
N LEU A 352 16.03 -25.72 -7.23
CA LEU A 352 16.20 -25.31 -5.84
C LEU A 352 15.18 -26.05 -4.97
N ASP A 353 15.67 -26.95 -4.14
CA ASP A 353 14.89 -27.83 -3.25
C ASP A 353 14.86 -27.34 -1.80
N LYS A 354 15.42 -26.15 -1.56
CA LYS A 354 15.50 -25.51 -0.24
C LYS A 354 14.91 -24.11 -0.29
N PRO A 355 14.41 -23.61 0.85
CA PRO A 355 14.05 -22.20 0.97
C PRO A 355 15.22 -21.31 0.55
N TRP A 356 14.96 -20.24 -0.19
CA TRP A 356 15.99 -19.28 -0.58
C TRP A 356 15.48 -17.84 -0.57
N CYS A 357 16.41 -16.89 -0.56
CA CYS A 357 16.15 -15.47 -0.78
C CYS A 357 17.25 -14.82 -1.61
N THR A 358 16.96 -13.67 -2.23
CA THR A 358 17.98 -12.86 -2.90
C THR A 358 18.71 -11.97 -1.90
N ASP A 359 19.81 -11.37 -2.35
CA ASP A 359 20.38 -10.20 -1.68
C ASP A 359 19.36 -9.06 -1.55
N VAL A 360 19.54 -8.27 -0.50
CA VAL A 360 18.75 -7.07 -0.23
C VAL A 360 19.28 -5.92 -1.07
N TYR A 361 18.39 -5.23 -1.75
CA TYR A 361 18.73 -4.14 -2.66
C TYR A 361 17.81 -2.92 -2.47
N ASN A 362 18.25 -1.78 -3.02
CA ASN A 362 17.47 -0.55 -3.07
C ASN A 362 16.65 -0.52 -4.38
N PRO A 363 15.31 -0.63 -4.33
CA PRO A 363 14.48 -0.56 -5.52
C PRO A 363 14.36 0.86 -6.10
N LEU A 364 14.60 1.91 -5.32
CA LEU A 364 14.28 3.31 -5.68
C LEU A 364 14.90 3.81 -7.00
N PRO A 365 16.18 3.54 -7.33
CA PRO A 365 16.81 4.07 -8.54
C PRO A 365 16.18 3.54 -9.85
N TYR A 366 15.40 2.46 -9.76
CA TYR A 366 14.89 1.73 -10.91
C TYR A 366 13.35 1.78 -11.01
N GLU A 367 12.70 2.41 -10.04
CA GLU A 367 11.25 2.56 -10.00
C GLU A 367 10.83 4.00 -10.31
N ASP A 368 9.56 4.18 -10.71
CA ASP A 368 8.97 5.48 -11.04
C ASP A 368 9.08 6.53 -9.92
N PHE A 369 9.36 6.08 -8.70
CA PHE A 369 9.61 6.94 -7.55
C PHE A 369 10.76 7.93 -7.77
N GLY A 370 11.92 7.48 -8.30
CA GLY A 370 13.05 8.37 -8.55
C GLY A 370 12.69 9.53 -9.48
N LYS A 371 11.98 9.22 -10.57
CA LYS A 371 11.44 10.24 -11.51
C LYS A 371 10.41 11.16 -10.85
N THR A 372 9.59 10.61 -9.97
CA THR A 372 8.57 11.38 -9.23
C THR A 372 9.22 12.38 -8.28
N LEU A 373 10.32 11.99 -7.60
CA LEU A 373 11.10 12.91 -6.77
C LEU A 373 11.87 13.95 -7.60
N GLU A 374 12.46 13.56 -8.73
CA GLU A 374 13.13 14.50 -9.63
C GLU A 374 12.18 15.61 -10.09
N GLN A 375 10.93 15.26 -10.42
CA GLN A 375 9.88 16.23 -10.79
C GLN A 375 9.56 17.22 -9.67
N THR A 376 9.80 16.85 -8.42
CA THR A 376 9.53 17.72 -7.26
C THR A 376 10.75 18.52 -6.82
N GLY A 377 11.89 18.35 -7.51
CA GLY A 377 13.17 18.93 -7.11
C GLY A 377 13.77 18.27 -5.87
N PHE A 378 13.25 17.11 -5.46
CA PHE A 378 13.76 16.37 -4.32
C PHE A 378 14.79 15.33 -4.79
N SER A 379 15.94 15.27 -4.11
CA SER A 379 16.85 14.14 -4.24
C SER A 379 16.94 13.44 -2.89
N CYS A 380 16.60 12.16 -2.85
CA CYS A 380 16.85 11.31 -1.68
C CYS A 380 18.03 10.41 -2.01
N ALA A 381 19.19 10.68 -1.42
CA ALA A 381 20.35 9.80 -1.60
C ALA A 381 20.18 8.47 -0.85
N THR A 382 19.38 8.46 0.22
CA THR A 382 19.27 7.34 1.15
C THR A 382 18.07 6.44 0.81
N PRO A 383 18.29 5.14 0.56
CA PRO A 383 17.20 4.18 0.50
C PRO A 383 16.45 4.15 1.82
N PHE A 384 15.14 4.41 1.80
CA PHE A 384 14.29 4.21 2.98
C PHE A 384 13.51 2.90 2.94
N VAL A 385 13.32 2.32 1.75
CA VAL A 385 12.79 0.97 1.56
C VAL A 385 13.89 0.06 1.04
N GLN A 386 14.00 -1.12 1.63
CA GLN A 386 14.81 -2.23 1.16
C GLN A 386 13.90 -3.32 0.60
N ARG A 387 14.33 -4.00 -0.47
CA ARG A 387 13.59 -5.13 -1.04
C ARG A 387 14.50 -6.36 -1.22
N PHE A 388 13.92 -7.54 -1.07
CA PHE A 388 14.50 -8.80 -1.54
C PHE A 388 13.38 -9.76 -1.97
N TYR A 389 13.73 -10.77 -2.76
CA TYR A 389 12.80 -11.83 -3.14
C TYR A 389 13.07 -13.10 -2.35
N PHE A 390 12.06 -13.92 -2.13
CA PHE A 390 12.21 -15.17 -1.41
C PHE A 390 11.22 -16.23 -1.88
N GLN A 391 11.59 -17.49 -1.67
CA GLN A 391 10.73 -18.66 -1.83
C GLN A 391 10.92 -19.55 -0.60
N LEU A 392 9.83 -19.84 0.13
CA LEU A 392 9.92 -20.55 1.41
C LEU A 392 9.80 -22.07 1.27
N PHE A 393 9.23 -22.58 0.17
CA PHE A 393 9.15 -24.03 -0.09
C PHE A 393 9.41 -24.36 -1.57
N PRO A 394 9.90 -25.58 -1.90
CA PRO A 394 10.29 -26.01 -3.27
C PRO A 394 9.18 -26.01 -4.34
N SER A 395 7.98 -25.55 -3.99
CA SER A 395 6.80 -25.49 -4.86
C SER A 395 5.91 -24.29 -4.55
N SER A 396 6.34 -23.39 -3.65
CA SER A 396 5.61 -22.15 -3.38
C SER A 396 5.87 -21.10 -4.44
N GLU A 397 5.04 -20.07 -4.49
CA GLU A 397 5.34 -18.88 -5.28
C GLU A 397 6.61 -18.16 -4.76
N VAL A 398 7.22 -17.37 -5.64
CA VAL A 398 8.23 -16.37 -5.26
C VAL A 398 7.50 -15.09 -4.83
N PHE A 399 7.88 -14.57 -3.67
CA PHE A 399 7.35 -13.33 -3.10
C PHE A 399 8.44 -12.27 -3.04
N ALA A 400 8.05 -10.99 -3.03
CA ALA A 400 8.94 -9.92 -2.63
C ALA A 400 8.67 -9.52 -1.18
N CYS A 401 9.72 -9.19 -0.44
CA CYS A 401 9.65 -8.59 0.88
C CYS A 401 10.14 -7.15 0.77
N GLU A 402 9.39 -6.20 1.30
CA GLU A 402 9.77 -4.81 1.46
C GLU A 402 9.83 -4.45 2.93
N THR A 403 10.80 -3.64 3.34
CA THR A 403 10.90 -3.18 4.72
C THR A 403 11.44 -1.76 4.80
N LEU A 404 11.09 -1.05 5.87
CA LEU A 404 11.62 0.29 6.15
C LEU A 404 12.97 0.21 6.88
N GLY A 405 13.95 0.99 6.41
CA GLY A 405 15.22 1.21 7.10
C GLY A 405 16.29 0.12 6.90
N PHE A 406 17.32 0.14 7.75
CA PHE A 406 18.53 -0.68 7.62
C PHE A 406 18.64 -1.71 8.76
N GLY A 407 19.00 -2.95 8.41
CA GLY A 407 19.80 -3.80 9.31
C GLY A 407 19.12 -4.97 10.03
N ALA A 408 17.87 -5.32 9.69
CA ALA A 408 17.17 -6.46 10.31
C ALA A 408 16.94 -7.65 9.35
N ASN A 409 17.68 -7.73 8.24
CA ASN A 409 17.39 -8.66 7.15
C ASN A 409 17.35 -10.13 7.58
N GLU A 410 18.33 -10.57 8.38
CA GLU A 410 18.37 -11.96 8.88
C GLU A 410 17.20 -12.27 9.83
N LEU A 411 16.81 -11.30 10.66
CA LEU A 411 15.66 -11.43 11.53
C LEU A 411 14.36 -11.51 10.72
N ILE A 412 14.19 -10.64 9.73
CA ILE A 412 13.00 -10.62 8.85
C ILE A 412 12.87 -11.94 8.09
N LYS A 413 13.96 -12.44 7.50
CA LYS A 413 13.99 -13.74 6.83
C LYS A 413 13.56 -14.85 7.78
N ALA A 414 14.16 -14.93 8.96
CA ALA A 414 13.82 -15.95 9.97
C ALA A 414 12.35 -15.87 10.40
N LEU A 415 11.81 -14.66 10.59
CA LEU A 415 10.40 -14.44 10.89
C LEU A 415 9.50 -14.97 9.76
N LEU A 416 9.72 -14.54 8.51
CA LEU A 416 8.92 -14.96 7.36
C LEU A 416 8.90 -16.50 7.23
N PHE A 417 10.05 -17.14 7.40
CA PHE A 417 10.16 -18.59 7.35
C PHE A 417 9.33 -19.29 8.46
N VAL A 418 9.46 -18.84 9.71
CA VAL A 418 8.69 -19.40 10.83
C VAL A 418 7.19 -19.23 10.61
N LEU A 419 6.75 -18.05 10.17
CA LEU A 419 5.33 -17.76 9.94
C LEU A 419 4.72 -18.56 8.79
N ALA A 420 5.52 -18.97 7.80
CA ALA A 420 5.05 -19.84 6.73
C ALA A 420 5.08 -21.32 7.10
N LYS A 421 5.93 -21.74 8.06
CA LYS A 421 5.97 -23.12 8.53
C LYS A 421 4.63 -23.53 9.17
N GLU A 422 3.99 -22.64 9.91
CA GLU A 422 2.65 -22.88 10.47
C GLU A 422 1.58 -23.06 9.38
N ALA A 423 1.75 -22.43 8.22
CA ALA A 423 0.86 -22.60 7.07
C ALA A 423 1.08 -23.92 6.31
N SER A 424 2.15 -24.67 6.58
CA SER A 424 2.53 -25.84 5.76
C SER A 424 1.52 -27.00 5.80
N SER A 425 0.64 -27.06 6.79
CA SER A 425 -0.47 -28.01 6.86
C SER A 425 -1.72 -27.58 6.09
N MET A 426 -1.75 -26.36 5.54
CA MET A 426 -2.88 -25.80 4.80
C MET A 426 -2.48 -25.59 3.33
N PRO A 427 -2.97 -26.42 2.38
CA PRO A 427 -2.59 -26.31 0.97
C PRO A 427 -2.81 -24.92 0.37
N GLU A 428 -3.88 -24.23 0.78
CA GLU A 428 -4.22 -22.88 0.29
C GLU A 428 -3.29 -21.78 0.82
N ALA A 429 -2.51 -22.06 1.86
CA ALA A 429 -1.56 -21.15 2.47
C ALA A 429 -0.10 -21.60 2.25
N LEU A 430 0.14 -22.62 1.41
CA LEU A 430 1.46 -23.19 1.19
C LEU A 430 2.46 -22.13 0.69
N GLY A 431 3.45 -21.82 1.53
CA GLY A 431 4.46 -20.80 1.26
C GLY A 431 4.01 -19.36 1.42
N TYR A 432 2.77 -19.14 1.84
CA TYR A 432 2.28 -17.84 2.29
C TYR A 432 2.41 -17.72 3.81
N ASN A 433 2.51 -16.50 4.32
CA ASN A 433 2.58 -16.28 5.77
C ASN A 433 1.20 -16.48 6.39
N TYR A 434 1.07 -17.43 7.31
CA TYR A 434 -0.21 -17.79 7.94
C TYR A 434 -1.02 -16.58 8.47
N PRO A 435 -0.40 -15.60 9.15
CA PRO A 435 -1.13 -14.43 9.64
C PRO A 435 -1.73 -13.56 8.54
N LEU A 436 -1.04 -13.38 7.41
CA LEU A 436 -1.58 -12.64 6.25
C LEU A 436 -2.70 -13.41 5.57
N PHE A 437 -2.55 -14.74 5.44
CA PHE A 437 -3.62 -15.61 4.95
C PHE A 437 -4.89 -15.45 5.80
N GLU A 438 -4.75 -15.46 7.12
CA GLU A 438 -5.90 -15.33 8.01
C GLU A 438 -6.56 -13.94 7.89
N ALA A 439 -5.77 -12.87 7.84
CA ALA A 439 -6.28 -11.51 7.63
C ALA A 439 -7.13 -11.41 6.35
N ASP A 440 -6.67 -12.00 5.25
CA ASP A 440 -7.39 -12.09 3.96
C ASP A 440 -8.73 -12.83 4.08
N LYS A 441 -8.74 -13.98 4.78
CA LYS A 441 -9.99 -14.74 4.96
C LYS A 441 -11.00 -13.97 5.80
N ILE A 442 -10.56 -13.30 6.85
CA ILE A 442 -11.44 -12.51 7.72
C ILE A 442 -11.98 -11.28 6.97
N SER A 443 -11.13 -10.55 6.25
CA SER A 443 -11.54 -9.36 5.48
C SER A 443 -12.57 -9.74 4.39
N LYS A 444 -12.33 -10.82 3.64
CA LYS A 444 -13.27 -11.36 2.63
C LYS A 444 -14.57 -11.87 3.24
N HIS A 445 -14.52 -12.51 4.40
CA HIS A 445 -15.72 -12.97 5.08
C HIS A 445 -16.58 -11.79 5.53
N ALA A 446 -15.97 -10.80 6.19
CA ALA A 446 -16.60 -9.55 6.58
C ALA A 446 -17.25 -8.81 5.41
N LEU A 447 -16.57 -8.75 4.27
CA LEU A 447 -17.09 -8.13 3.06
C LEU A 447 -18.34 -8.84 2.53
N LYS A 448 -18.38 -10.19 2.59
CA LYS A 448 -19.59 -10.97 2.24
C LYS A 448 -20.76 -10.71 3.17
N GLU A 449 -20.51 -10.56 4.47
CA GLU A 449 -21.55 -10.19 5.44
C GLU A 449 -22.14 -8.80 5.13
N MET A 450 -21.28 -7.82 4.85
CA MET A 450 -21.71 -6.48 4.45
C MET A 450 -22.51 -6.52 3.15
N GLU A 451 -22.05 -7.27 2.16
CA GLU A 451 -22.78 -7.44 0.90
C GLU A 451 -24.17 -8.05 1.13
N ALA A 452 -24.28 -9.06 2.00
CA ALA A 452 -25.57 -9.63 2.36
C ALA A 452 -26.51 -8.59 2.99
N LEU A 453 -26.00 -7.77 3.91
CA LEU A 453 -26.77 -6.67 4.51
C LEU A 453 -27.22 -5.65 3.46
N VAL A 454 -26.32 -5.20 2.59
CA VAL A 454 -26.66 -4.24 1.51
C VAL A 454 -27.70 -4.82 0.55
N ASN A 455 -27.60 -6.11 0.21
CA ASN A 455 -28.61 -6.82 -0.58
C ASN A 455 -29.98 -6.82 0.12
N SER A 456 -30.03 -7.11 1.42
CA SER A 456 -31.28 -7.10 2.19
C SER A 456 -31.90 -5.69 2.24
N TYR A 457 -31.09 -4.65 2.46
CA TYR A 457 -31.57 -3.26 2.44
C TYR A 457 -32.10 -2.84 1.06
N GLU A 458 -31.43 -3.24 -0.02
CA GLU A 458 -31.90 -2.99 -1.39
C GLU A 458 -33.28 -3.61 -1.63
N VAL A 459 -33.49 -4.86 -1.21
CA VAL A 459 -34.80 -5.53 -1.32
C VAL A 459 -35.86 -4.79 -0.50
N LEU A 460 -35.55 -4.36 0.73
CA LEU A 460 -36.47 -3.60 1.58
C LEU A 460 -36.85 -2.26 0.94
N LEU A 461 -35.88 -1.49 0.44
CA LEU A 461 -36.11 -0.21 -0.24
C LEU A 461 -36.97 -0.37 -1.51
N LEU A 462 -36.78 -1.48 -2.25
CA LEU A 462 -37.58 -1.77 -3.43
C LEU A 462 -38.98 -2.31 -3.12
N SER A 463 -39.20 -2.83 -1.91
CA SER A 463 -40.49 -3.34 -1.44
C SER A 463 -41.44 -2.24 -0.94
N ASP A 464 -40.90 -1.07 -0.58
CA ASP A 464 -41.68 0.13 -0.26
C ASP A 464 -42.24 0.75 -1.55
N THR A 465 -43.56 0.83 -1.69
CA THR A 465 -44.24 1.32 -2.90
C THR A 465 -43.90 2.79 -3.24
N SER A 466 -43.61 3.61 -2.23
CA SER A 466 -43.23 5.01 -2.42
C SER A 466 -41.82 5.13 -3.01
N THR A 467 -40.87 4.36 -2.47
CA THR A 467 -39.47 4.34 -2.90
C THR A 467 -39.27 3.55 -4.20
N SER A 468 -40.01 2.44 -4.38
CA SER A 468 -40.04 1.63 -5.60
C SER A 468 -40.45 2.45 -6.83
N SER A 469 -41.42 3.35 -6.67
CA SER A 469 -41.87 4.23 -7.76
C SER A 469 -40.77 5.21 -8.22
N TYR A 470 -40.01 5.77 -7.26
CA TYR A 470 -38.89 6.68 -7.53
C TYR A 470 -37.67 5.95 -8.11
N VAL A 471 -37.29 4.80 -7.55
CA VAL A 471 -36.18 3.98 -8.05
C VAL A 471 -36.51 3.39 -9.42
N ASN A 472 -37.76 2.98 -9.67
CA ASN A 472 -38.20 2.56 -11.00
C ASN A 472 -38.22 3.72 -11.99
N PHE A 473 -38.34 4.98 -11.58
CA PHE A 473 -38.18 6.11 -12.49
C PHE A 473 -36.71 6.23 -12.97
N LEU A 474 -35.74 6.02 -12.07
CA LEU A 474 -34.30 6.14 -12.35
C LEU A 474 -33.67 4.94 -13.09
N LYS A 475 -34.26 3.74 -12.98
CA LYS A 475 -33.73 2.54 -13.66
C LYS A 475 -33.77 2.65 -15.19
N SER A 476 -32.70 2.20 -15.85
CA SER A 476 -32.68 2.05 -17.30
C SER A 476 -33.68 0.97 -17.76
N TYR A 477 -34.16 1.05 -19.00
CA TYR A 477 -35.10 0.06 -19.55
C TYR A 477 -34.58 -1.38 -19.49
N ARG A 478 -33.25 -1.58 -19.64
CA ARG A 478 -32.61 -2.90 -19.54
C ARG A 478 -32.68 -3.50 -18.13
N GLU A 479 -32.54 -2.68 -17.10
CA GLU A 479 -32.63 -3.13 -15.70
C GLU A 479 -34.07 -3.46 -15.32
N LYS A 480 -35.03 -2.64 -15.76
CA LYS A 480 -36.47 -2.91 -15.60
C LYS A 480 -36.85 -4.28 -16.20
N ARG A 481 -36.31 -4.57 -17.39
CA ARG A 481 -36.55 -5.83 -18.09
C ARG A 481 -35.95 -7.05 -17.38
N ARG A 482 -34.71 -6.96 -16.85
CA ARG A 482 -34.11 -8.05 -16.06
C ARG A 482 -34.93 -8.40 -14.82
N VAL A 483 -35.41 -7.40 -14.09
CA VAL A 483 -36.24 -7.62 -12.89
C VAL A 483 -37.55 -8.32 -13.26
N TYR A 484 -38.20 -7.90 -14.36
CA TYR A 484 -39.41 -8.56 -14.88
C TYR A 484 -39.15 -10.00 -15.35
N GLU A 485 -38.03 -10.25 -16.03
CA GLU A 485 -37.67 -11.58 -16.53
C GLU A 485 -37.27 -12.54 -15.39
N PHE A 486 -36.63 -12.04 -14.32
CA PHE A 486 -36.29 -12.82 -13.13
C PHE A 486 -37.54 -13.16 -12.31
N GLY A 487 -38.48 -12.22 -12.16
CA GLY A 487 -39.77 -12.46 -11.52
C GLY A 487 -40.58 -13.57 -12.21
N ARG A 488 -40.55 -13.62 -13.54
CA ARG A 488 -41.22 -14.68 -14.35
C ARG A 488 -40.61 -16.08 -14.25
N LYS A 489 -39.35 -16.20 -13.80
CA LYS A 489 -38.68 -17.51 -13.67
C LYS A 489 -38.90 -18.15 -12.30
N ASN A 490 -39.26 -17.35 -11.31
CA ASN A 490 -39.47 -17.79 -9.93
C ASN A 490 -40.95 -17.78 -9.49
N SER A 491 -41.86 -17.47 -10.42
CA SER A 491 -43.31 -17.66 -10.34
C SER A 491 -43.71 -18.81 -11.24
#